data_AF-A0A2H0XQA4-F1
#
_entry.id   AF-A0A2H0XQA4-F1
#
_cell.length_a   1.000
_cell.length_b   1.000
_cell.length_c   1.000
_cell.angle_alpha   90.00
_cell.angle_beta   90.00
_cell.angle_gamma   90.00
#
_symmetry.space_group_name_H-M   'P 1'
#
loop_
_entity.id
_entity.type
_entity.pdbx_description
1 polymer ?
#
loop_
_entity_poly.entity_id
_entity_poly.type
_entity_poly.pdbx_seq_one_letter_code
_entity_poly.pdbx_strand_id
1 'polypeptide(L)'
;MRKIILEIIESYEKRINAVSDIIESAHLLVERFREKRIVMLEELQRNLAHSESLRKTDFDRIMSVIQLRHKERETEVKMMLQNFIEAHKRMAEELRTQFDRDNRKRQNTEKERLDEFHLRFEQTKKEQERREIEVKTILGRFQNEQKCFTEMIDDLLKKGQTISTHEVKCVVQNLTHMDYNQYKQPININM
;
A
#
# COMPACT_ATOMS: atom_id res chain seq x y z
N MET A 1 8.66 -38.50 -3.72
CA MET A 1 7.80 -37.39 -4.17
C MET A 1 7.18 -36.57 -3.05
N ARG A 2 6.52 -37.19 -2.04
CA ARG A 2 5.90 -36.46 -0.92
C ARG A 2 6.80 -35.41 -0.25
N LYS A 3 8.07 -35.77 -0.01
CA LYS A 3 9.07 -34.86 0.57
C LYS A 3 9.30 -33.61 -0.29
N ILE A 4 9.44 -33.76 -1.61
CA ILE A 4 9.69 -32.65 -2.55
C ILE A 4 8.49 -31.70 -2.57
N ILE A 5 7.27 -32.22 -2.58
CA ILE A 5 6.06 -31.36 -2.57
C ILE A 5 5.92 -30.61 -1.25
N LEU A 6 6.23 -31.25 -0.12
CA LEU A 6 6.26 -30.58 1.18
C LEU A 6 7.33 -29.48 1.23
N GLU A 7 8.51 -29.72 0.69
CA GLU A 7 9.57 -28.70 0.59
C GLU A 7 9.14 -27.51 -0.29
N ILE A 8 8.39 -27.74 -1.38
CA ILE A 8 7.83 -26.69 -2.22
C ILE A 8 6.78 -25.87 -1.43
N ILE A 9 5.88 -26.55 -0.70
CA ILE A 9 4.87 -25.88 0.13
C ILE A 9 5.54 -25.06 1.24
N GLU A 10 6.53 -25.59 1.93
CA GLU A 10 7.27 -24.87 2.97
C GLU A 10 8.02 -23.66 2.41
N SER A 11 8.63 -23.79 1.23
CA SER A 11 9.25 -22.67 0.52
C SER A 11 8.23 -21.58 0.18
N TYR A 12 7.02 -21.98 -0.22
CA TYR A 12 5.91 -21.08 -0.49
C TYR A 12 5.42 -20.35 0.78
N GLU A 13 5.24 -21.08 1.88
CA GLU A 13 4.86 -20.52 3.19
C GLU A 13 5.91 -19.51 3.69
N LYS A 14 7.20 -19.80 3.52
CA LYS A 14 8.29 -18.85 3.85
C LYS A 14 8.19 -17.56 3.02
N ARG A 15 7.90 -17.66 1.73
CA ARG A 15 7.69 -16.47 0.87
C ARG A 15 6.49 -15.65 1.32
N ILE A 16 5.38 -16.29 1.71
CA ILE A 16 4.21 -15.58 2.24
C ILE A 16 4.56 -14.81 3.52
N ASN A 17 5.33 -15.43 4.42
CA ASN A 17 5.77 -14.76 5.64
C ASN A 17 6.65 -13.55 5.31
N ALA A 18 7.62 -13.69 4.40
CA ALA A 18 8.44 -12.55 3.97
C ALA A 18 7.60 -11.41 3.38
N VAL A 19 6.56 -11.72 2.59
CA VAL A 19 5.65 -10.67 2.09
C VAL A 19 4.80 -10.08 3.20
N SER A 20 4.38 -10.88 4.19
CA SER A 20 3.67 -10.37 5.36
C SER A 20 4.53 -9.37 6.14
N ASP A 21 5.81 -9.66 6.34
CA ASP A 21 6.77 -8.74 6.99
C ASP A 21 6.94 -7.42 6.21
N ILE A 22 7.00 -7.49 4.87
CA ILE A 22 7.03 -6.29 4.00
C ILE A 22 5.76 -5.46 4.19
N ILE A 23 4.61 -6.10 4.30
CA ILE A 23 3.32 -5.43 4.47
C ILE A 23 3.22 -4.79 5.86
N GLU A 24 3.67 -5.46 6.91
CA GLU A 24 3.77 -4.87 8.25
C GLU A 24 4.69 -3.65 8.24
N SER A 25 5.82 -3.75 7.54
CA SER A 25 6.73 -2.61 7.33
C SER A 25 6.05 -1.47 6.56
N ALA A 26 5.23 -1.78 5.56
CA ALA A 26 4.45 -0.78 4.83
C ALA A 26 3.39 -0.11 5.73
N HIS A 27 2.75 -0.85 6.64
CA HIS A 27 1.84 -0.27 7.64
C HIS A 27 2.57 0.71 8.56
N LEU A 28 3.75 0.35 9.07
CA LEU A 28 4.56 1.25 9.89
C LEU A 28 4.97 2.51 9.12
N LEU A 29 5.29 2.38 7.83
CA LEU A 29 5.62 3.52 6.97
C LEU A 29 4.41 4.46 6.80
N VAL A 30 3.21 3.91 6.60
CA VAL A 30 1.95 4.69 6.52
C VAL A 30 1.72 5.49 7.80
N GLU A 31 1.89 4.88 8.98
CA GLU A 31 1.74 5.59 10.25
C GLU A 31 2.80 6.69 10.43
N ARG A 32 4.06 6.43 10.08
CA ARG A 32 5.11 7.46 10.12
C ARG A 32 4.80 8.66 9.23
N PHE A 33 4.26 8.43 8.03
CA PHE A 33 3.83 9.53 7.16
C PHE A 33 2.69 10.32 7.77
N ARG A 34 1.73 9.64 8.40
CA ARG A 34 0.62 10.27 9.11
C ARG A 34 1.11 11.14 10.26
N GLU A 35 2.01 10.64 11.11
CA GLU A 35 2.60 11.39 12.22
C GLU A 35 3.34 12.63 11.71
N LYS A 36 4.22 12.45 10.72
CA LYS A 36 4.96 13.56 10.10
C LYS A 36 4.02 14.62 9.55
N ARG A 37 2.96 14.20 8.86
CA ARG A 37 1.93 15.11 8.33
C ARG A 37 1.28 15.90 9.46
N ILE A 38 0.84 15.25 10.55
CA ILE A 38 0.20 15.95 11.68
C ILE A 38 1.11 17.06 12.22
N VAL A 39 2.39 16.76 12.47
CA VAL A 39 3.36 17.74 12.96
C VAL A 39 3.53 18.92 12.01
N MET A 40 3.70 18.65 10.70
CA MET A 40 3.86 19.72 9.70
C MET A 40 2.61 20.60 9.59
N LEU A 41 1.40 20.01 9.72
CA LEU A 41 0.15 20.76 9.68
C LEU A 41 -0.05 21.63 10.92
N GLU A 42 0.31 21.15 12.10
CA GLU A 42 0.30 21.93 13.35
C GLU A 42 1.28 23.11 13.29
N GLU A 43 2.46 22.92 12.70
CA GLU A 43 3.42 23.99 12.47
C GLU A 43 2.90 25.04 11.49
N LEU A 44 2.33 24.60 10.36
CA LEU A 44 1.71 25.49 9.38
C LEU A 44 0.58 26.30 10.00
N GLN A 45 -0.25 25.67 10.84
CA GLN A 45 -1.32 26.36 11.57
C GLN A 45 -0.77 27.46 12.48
N ARG A 46 0.31 27.17 13.23
CA ARG A 46 0.97 28.15 14.11
C ARG A 46 1.53 29.34 13.33
N ASN A 47 2.18 29.09 12.19
CA ASN A 47 2.74 30.15 11.35
C ASN A 47 1.64 31.07 10.79
N LEU A 48 0.53 30.49 10.32
CA LEU A 48 -0.60 31.26 9.79
C LEU A 48 -1.35 32.06 10.86
N ALA A 49 -1.46 31.52 12.08
CA ALA A 49 -2.06 32.21 13.20
C ALA A 49 -1.22 33.42 13.64
N HIS A 50 0.11 33.30 13.58
CA HIS A 50 1.01 34.39 13.94
C HIS A 50 1.00 35.54 12.93
N SER A 51 0.82 35.24 11.64
CA SER A 51 0.78 36.26 10.58
C SER A 51 -0.58 36.95 10.44
N GLU A 52 -1.55 36.65 11.31
CA GLU A 52 -2.97 37.06 11.20
C GLU A 52 -3.61 36.76 9.82
N SER A 53 -2.95 35.91 9.03
CA SER A 53 -3.23 35.77 7.60
C SER A 53 -4.49 34.95 7.35
N LEU A 54 -4.74 33.92 8.17
CA LEU A 54 -5.84 32.97 7.98
C LEU A 54 -6.70 32.86 9.24
N ARG A 55 -8.03 32.96 9.09
CA ARG A 55 -8.93 32.61 10.18
C ARG A 55 -8.80 31.12 10.45
N LYS A 56 -8.68 30.75 11.73
CA LYS A 56 -8.61 29.35 12.17
C LYS A 56 -9.67 28.47 11.50
N THR A 57 -10.91 28.96 11.38
CA THR A 57 -12.02 28.25 10.74
C THR A 57 -11.77 27.91 9.27
N ASP A 58 -11.13 28.80 8.51
CA ASP A 58 -10.82 28.57 7.10
C ASP A 58 -9.70 27.54 6.96
N PHE A 59 -8.69 27.61 7.84
CA PHE A 59 -7.63 26.59 7.92
C PHE A 59 -8.22 25.21 8.24
N ASP A 60 -9.02 25.12 9.31
CA ASP A 60 -9.61 23.86 9.77
C ASP A 60 -10.49 23.24 8.68
N ARG A 61 -11.27 24.06 7.97
CA ARG A 61 -12.09 23.61 6.83
C ARG A 61 -11.24 23.06 5.70
N ILE A 62 -10.24 23.80 5.25
CA ILE A 62 -9.32 23.38 4.18
C ILE A 62 -8.60 22.09 4.58
N MET A 63 -8.13 22.01 5.82
CA MET A 63 -7.36 20.88 6.31
C MET A 63 -8.22 19.64 6.52
N SER A 64 -9.47 19.79 6.93
CA SER A 64 -10.39 18.67 7.10
C SER A 64 -10.60 17.89 5.80
N VAL A 65 -10.64 18.56 4.65
CA VAL A 65 -10.77 17.92 3.32
C VAL A 65 -9.52 17.09 3.00
N ILE A 66 -8.33 17.64 3.24
CA ILE A 66 -7.05 16.94 3.04
C ILE A 66 -6.97 15.71 3.97
N GLN A 67 -7.27 15.90 5.25
CA GLN A 67 -7.21 14.85 6.26
C GLN A 67 -8.18 13.71 5.95
N LEU A 68 -9.40 14.03 5.52
CA LEU A 68 -10.39 13.03 5.13
C LEU A 68 -9.89 12.20 3.95
N ARG A 69 -9.42 12.84 2.89
CA ARG A 69 -8.92 12.13 1.71
C ARG A 69 -7.71 11.25 2.03
N HIS A 70 -6.77 11.74 2.82
CA HIS A 70 -5.64 10.91 3.25
C HIS A 70 -6.10 9.74 4.10
N LYS A 71 -7.06 9.93 5.01
CA LYS A 71 -7.61 8.85 5.83
C LYS A 71 -8.29 7.79 4.97
N GLU A 72 -9.07 8.19 3.97
CA GLU A 72 -9.70 7.29 3.00
C GLU A 72 -8.63 6.48 2.25
N ARG A 73 -7.60 7.17 1.73
CA ARG A 73 -6.49 6.53 1.01
C ARG A 73 -5.69 5.57 1.88
N GLU A 74 -5.37 5.96 3.11
CA GLU A 74 -4.70 5.11 4.09
C GLU A 74 -5.55 3.87 4.40
N THR A 75 -6.87 4.03 4.52
CA THR A 75 -7.80 2.91 4.76
C THR A 75 -7.84 1.96 3.56
N GLU A 76 -7.92 2.50 2.34
CA GLU A 76 -7.88 1.71 1.10
C GLU A 76 -6.60 0.88 1.01
N VAL A 77 -5.44 1.50 1.22
CA VAL A 77 -4.14 0.82 1.21
C VAL A 77 -4.11 -0.27 2.30
N LYS A 78 -4.58 0.02 3.51
CA LYS A 78 -4.63 -0.96 4.60
C LYS A 78 -5.49 -2.17 4.27
N MET A 79 -6.71 -1.94 3.78
CA MET A 79 -7.64 -3.01 3.40
C MET A 79 -7.07 -3.88 2.28
N MET A 80 -6.43 -3.26 1.29
CA MET A 80 -5.82 -3.97 0.18
C MET A 80 -4.66 -4.87 0.63
N LEU A 81 -3.79 -4.35 1.49
CA LEU A 81 -2.68 -5.11 2.07
C LEU A 81 -3.17 -6.31 2.89
N GLN A 82 -4.24 -6.12 3.68
CA GLN A 82 -4.88 -7.20 4.42
C GLN A 82 -5.46 -8.27 3.49
N ASN A 83 -6.25 -7.85 2.48
CA ASN A 83 -6.84 -8.76 1.50
C ASN A 83 -5.77 -9.54 0.71
N PHE A 84 -4.63 -8.91 0.44
CA PHE A 84 -3.50 -9.57 -0.19
C PHE A 84 -2.95 -10.71 0.69
N ILE A 85 -2.68 -10.44 1.98
CA ILE A 85 -2.18 -11.45 2.92
C ILE A 85 -3.17 -12.61 3.04
N GLU A 86 -4.45 -12.31 3.24
CA GLU A 86 -5.48 -13.32 3.42
C GLU A 86 -5.59 -14.26 2.21
N ALA A 87 -5.51 -13.69 1.00
CA ALA A 87 -5.52 -14.49 -0.20
C ALA A 87 -4.28 -15.37 -0.34
N HIS A 88 -3.10 -14.86 0.01
CA HIS A 88 -1.87 -15.65 0.00
C HIS A 88 -1.93 -16.83 0.97
N LYS A 89 -2.41 -16.58 2.20
CA LYS A 89 -2.62 -17.62 3.21
C LYS A 89 -3.61 -18.67 2.70
N ARG A 90 -4.74 -18.24 2.12
CA ARG A 90 -5.75 -19.15 1.55
C ARG A 90 -5.18 -19.99 0.42
N MET A 91 -4.40 -19.40 -0.49
CA MET A 91 -3.77 -20.14 -1.59
C MET A 91 -2.80 -21.23 -1.08
N ALA A 92 -2.00 -20.95 -0.05
CA ALA A 92 -1.13 -21.96 0.57
C ALA A 92 -1.94 -23.09 1.24
N GLU A 93 -2.99 -22.74 1.98
CA GLU A 93 -3.87 -23.70 2.63
C GLU A 93 -4.60 -24.59 1.61
N GLU A 94 -5.05 -24.02 0.50
CA GLU A 94 -5.66 -24.75 -0.61
C GLU A 94 -4.69 -25.76 -1.24
N LEU A 95 -3.45 -25.33 -1.54
CA LEU A 95 -2.40 -26.21 -2.06
C LEU A 95 -2.12 -27.38 -1.10
N ARG A 96 -2.03 -27.10 0.20
CA ARG A 96 -1.78 -28.11 1.24
C ARG A 96 -2.94 -29.10 1.37
N THR A 97 -4.15 -28.59 1.46
CA THR A 97 -5.37 -29.41 1.59
C THR A 97 -5.60 -30.29 0.36
N GLN A 98 -5.26 -29.79 -0.83
CA GLN A 98 -5.35 -30.57 -2.06
C GLN A 98 -4.31 -31.68 -2.11
N PHE A 99 -3.05 -31.37 -1.80
CA PHE A 99 -2.01 -32.37 -1.70
C PHE A 99 -2.38 -33.51 -0.73
N ASP A 100 -2.95 -33.18 0.42
CA ASP A 100 -3.42 -34.18 1.39
C ASP A 100 -4.63 -34.97 0.89
N ARG A 101 -5.49 -34.39 0.04
CA ARG A 101 -6.61 -35.11 -0.60
C ARG A 101 -6.12 -36.06 -1.69
N ASP A 102 -5.20 -35.65 -2.54
CA ASP A 102 -4.70 -36.44 -3.67
C ASP A 102 -3.81 -37.61 -3.20
N ASN A 103 -3.14 -37.46 -2.06
CA ASN A 103 -2.46 -38.56 -1.39
C ASN A 103 -3.42 -39.62 -0.82
N ARG A 104 -4.67 -39.26 -0.52
CA ARG A 104 -5.68 -40.18 0.03
C ARG A 104 -6.46 -40.93 -1.06
N LYS A 105 -6.60 -40.35 -2.26
CA LYS A 105 -7.28 -41.00 -3.38
C LYS A 105 -6.36 -42.03 -4.04
N ARG A 106 -6.77 -43.31 -4.03
CA ARG A 106 -6.05 -44.43 -4.66
C ARG A 106 -6.35 -44.61 -6.16
N GLN A 107 -7.16 -43.72 -6.75
CA GLN A 107 -7.72 -43.94 -8.10
C GLN A 107 -6.87 -43.36 -9.24
N ASN A 108 -6.04 -42.36 -8.97
CA ASN A 108 -5.21 -41.72 -10.00
C ASN A 108 -3.79 -42.27 -9.96
N THR A 109 -3.15 -42.37 -11.10
CA THR A 109 -1.72 -42.68 -11.18
C THR A 109 -0.91 -41.58 -10.48
N GLU A 110 0.31 -41.90 -10.07
CA GLU A 110 1.21 -40.91 -9.47
C GLU A 110 1.51 -39.75 -10.43
N LYS A 111 1.63 -40.05 -11.73
CA LYS A 111 1.86 -39.06 -12.78
C LYS A 111 0.71 -38.06 -12.91
N GLU A 112 -0.54 -38.55 -12.99
CA GLU A 112 -1.72 -37.67 -13.12
C GLU A 112 -1.85 -36.72 -11.91
N ARG A 113 -1.60 -37.22 -10.70
CA ARG A 113 -1.61 -36.39 -9.49
C ARG A 113 -0.54 -35.30 -9.52
N LEU A 114 0.64 -35.62 -10.08
CA LEU A 114 1.73 -34.65 -10.21
C LEU A 114 1.42 -33.59 -11.27
N ASP A 115 0.87 -33.98 -12.41
CA ASP A 115 0.50 -33.07 -13.49
C ASP A 115 -0.61 -32.10 -13.01
N GLU A 116 -1.62 -32.60 -12.30
CA GLU A 116 -2.67 -31.76 -11.69
C GLU A 116 -2.11 -30.78 -10.65
N PHE A 117 -1.23 -31.26 -9.76
CA PHE A 117 -0.59 -30.41 -8.76
C PHE A 117 0.25 -29.31 -9.42
N HIS A 118 1.04 -29.66 -10.43
CA HIS A 118 1.91 -28.71 -11.13
C HIS A 118 1.11 -27.64 -11.86
N LEU A 119 0.03 -28.02 -12.56
CA LEU A 119 -0.86 -27.07 -13.22
C LEU A 119 -1.41 -26.02 -12.23
N ARG A 120 -1.87 -26.47 -11.07
CA ARG A 120 -2.44 -25.58 -10.03
C ARG A 120 -1.38 -24.72 -9.38
N PHE A 121 -0.21 -25.30 -9.09
CA PHE A 121 0.91 -24.55 -8.56
C PHE A 121 1.30 -23.38 -9.49
N GLU A 122 1.39 -23.62 -10.79
CA GLU A 122 1.67 -22.57 -11.77
C GLU A 122 0.56 -21.51 -11.86
N GLN A 123 -0.71 -21.91 -11.71
CA GLN A 123 -1.84 -20.96 -11.63
C GLN A 123 -1.73 -20.06 -10.38
N THR A 124 -1.48 -20.66 -9.21
CA THR A 124 -1.28 -19.94 -7.95
C THR A 124 -0.10 -18.97 -8.03
N LYS A 125 1.01 -19.41 -8.64
CA LYS A 125 2.19 -18.57 -8.84
C LYS A 125 1.90 -17.37 -9.74
N LYS A 126 1.19 -17.55 -10.86
CA LYS A 126 0.80 -16.43 -11.74
C LYS A 126 -0.11 -15.43 -11.04
N GLU A 127 -1.09 -15.90 -10.27
CA GLU A 127 -1.99 -15.02 -9.52
C GLU A 127 -1.23 -14.25 -8.43
N GLN A 128 -0.24 -14.87 -7.80
CA GLN A 128 0.67 -14.19 -6.87
C GLN A 128 1.43 -13.06 -7.54
N GLU A 129 2.11 -13.34 -8.64
CA GLU A 129 2.90 -12.36 -9.38
C GLU A 129 2.02 -11.17 -9.81
N ARG A 130 0.80 -11.45 -10.29
CA ARG A 130 -0.18 -10.42 -10.65
C ARG A 130 -0.55 -9.52 -9.46
N ARG A 131 -0.87 -10.11 -8.30
CA ARG A 131 -1.24 -9.36 -7.09
C ARG A 131 -0.05 -8.58 -6.53
N GLU A 132 1.16 -9.12 -6.62
CA GLU A 132 2.37 -8.44 -6.15
C GLU A 132 2.61 -7.15 -6.96
N ILE A 133 2.45 -7.21 -8.28
CA ILE A 133 2.54 -6.04 -9.17
C ILE A 133 1.49 -4.99 -8.82
N GLU A 134 0.25 -5.43 -8.56
CA GLU A 134 -0.85 -4.56 -8.16
C GLU A 134 -0.53 -3.81 -6.85
N VAL A 135 -0.11 -4.53 -5.80
CA VAL A 135 0.29 -3.95 -4.51
C VAL A 135 1.47 -3.00 -4.67
N LYS A 136 2.53 -3.40 -5.40
CA LYS A 136 3.69 -2.54 -5.66
C LYS A 136 3.29 -1.23 -6.36
N THR A 137 2.40 -1.32 -7.36
CA THR A 137 1.91 -0.15 -8.08
C THR A 137 1.16 0.81 -7.17
N ILE A 138 0.27 0.29 -6.33
CA ILE A 138 -0.53 1.12 -5.42
C ILE A 138 0.33 1.74 -4.31
N LEU A 139 1.22 0.97 -3.70
CA LEU A 139 2.16 1.49 -2.71
C LEU A 139 3.08 2.55 -3.31
N GLY A 140 3.59 2.34 -4.53
CA GLY A 140 4.41 3.33 -5.23
C GLY A 140 3.65 4.64 -5.48
N ARG A 141 2.37 4.57 -5.88
CA ARG A 141 1.52 5.77 -6.02
C ARG A 141 1.32 6.47 -4.68
N PHE A 142 0.96 5.72 -3.63
CA PHE A 142 0.77 6.28 -2.30
C PHE A 142 2.04 6.97 -1.79
N GLN A 143 3.21 6.34 -1.93
CA GLN A 143 4.49 6.92 -1.53
C GLN A 143 4.78 8.22 -2.30
N ASN A 144 4.51 8.25 -3.61
CA ASN A 144 4.70 9.45 -4.41
C ASN A 144 3.73 10.58 -4.02
N GLU A 145 2.46 10.24 -3.80
CA GLU A 145 1.45 11.19 -3.28
C GLU A 145 1.90 11.80 -1.93
N GLN A 146 2.37 10.96 -1.00
CA GLN A 146 2.89 11.44 0.31
C GLN A 146 4.15 12.28 0.16
N LYS A 147 5.05 11.93 -0.76
CA LYS A 147 6.27 12.69 -1.04
C LYS A 147 5.94 14.07 -1.60
N CYS A 148 5.13 14.15 -2.66
CA CYS A 148 4.70 15.42 -3.24
C CYS A 148 3.98 16.28 -2.20
N PHE A 149 3.09 15.70 -1.40
CA PHE A 149 2.43 16.41 -0.31
C PHE A 149 3.45 16.99 0.69
N THR A 150 4.39 16.16 1.14
CA THR A 150 5.43 16.58 2.09
C THR A 150 6.27 17.72 1.53
N GLU A 151 6.70 17.65 0.27
CA GLU A 151 7.49 18.70 -0.39
C GLU A 151 6.70 20.01 -0.47
N MET A 152 5.42 19.96 -0.83
CA MET A 152 4.58 21.16 -0.92
C MET A 152 4.38 21.83 0.45
N ILE A 153 4.17 21.06 1.52
CA ILE A 153 4.05 21.64 2.86
C ILE A 153 5.41 22.14 3.36
N ASP A 154 6.50 21.43 3.10
CA ASP A 154 7.86 21.85 3.46
C ASP A 154 8.22 23.19 2.79
N ASP A 155 7.87 23.37 1.52
CA ASP A 155 8.07 24.63 0.80
C ASP A 155 7.23 25.78 1.34
N LEU A 156 6.02 25.51 1.86
CA LEU A 156 5.26 26.50 2.62
C LEU A 156 5.98 26.83 3.93
N LEU A 157 6.37 25.82 4.72
CA LEU A 157 7.02 26.01 6.02
C LEU A 157 8.32 26.82 5.92
N LYS A 158 9.13 26.62 4.88
CA LYS A 158 10.35 27.42 4.60
C LYS A 158 10.09 28.92 4.46
N LYS A 159 8.89 29.33 4.04
CA LYS A 159 8.49 30.74 3.94
C LYS A 159 8.15 31.35 5.31
N GLY A 160 7.97 30.52 6.34
CA GLY A 160 7.72 30.95 7.71
C GLY A 160 6.45 31.80 7.83
N GLN A 161 6.60 33.01 8.38
CA GLN A 161 5.47 33.92 8.65
C GLN A 161 4.97 34.67 7.40
N THR A 162 5.63 34.52 6.25
CA THR A 162 5.26 35.22 5.00
C THR A 162 4.21 34.48 4.17
N ILE A 163 3.74 33.31 4.65
CA ILE A 163 2.78 32.48 3.93
C ILE A 163 1.43 33.18 3.85
N SER A 164 0.94 33.37 2.62
CA SER A 164 -0.42 33.84 2.38
C SER A 164 -1.43 32.70 2.37
N THR A 165 -2.68 33.02 2.70
CA THR A 165 -3.82 32.08 2.60
C THR A 165 -4.04 31.57 1.19
N HIS A 166 -3.72 32.39 0.20
CA HIS A 166 -3.80 32.05 -1.20
C HIS A 166 -2.83 30.92 -1.56
N GLU A 167 -1.58 30.98 -1.10
CA GLU A 167 -0.59 29.93 -1.35
C GLU A 167 -1.00 28.59 -0.74
N VAL A 168 -1.51 28.61 0.50
CA VAL A 168 -2.04 27.40 1.16
C VAL A 168 -3.20 26.82 0.34
N LYS A 169 -4.12 27.67 -0.12
CA LYS A 169 -5.26 27.25 -0.94
C LYS A 169 -4.83 26.67 -2.28
N CYS A 170 -3.83 27.26 -2.94
CA CYS A 170 -3.27 26.73 -4.19
C CYS A 170 -2.65 25.35 -4.00
N VAL A 171 -1.89 25.15 -2.92
CA VAL A 171 -1.33 23.83 -2.57
C VAL A 171 -2.46 22.82 -2.37
N VAL A 172 -3.50 23.17 -1.62
CA VAL A 172 -4.65 22.28 -1.38
C VAL A 172 -5.38 21.94 -2.68
N GLN A 173 -5.63 22.93 -3.54
CA GLN A 173 -6.30 22.72 -4.82
C GLN A 173 -5.49 21.77 -5.71
N ASN A 174 -4.18 22.00 -5.80
CA ASN A 174 -3.28 21.11 -6.55
C ASN A 174 -3.35 19.68 -6.01
N LEU A 175 -3.30 19.50 -4.69
CA LEU A 175 -3.45 18.19 -4.06
C LEU A 175 -4.79 17.55 -4.43
N THR A 176 -5.91 18.28 -4.32
CA THR A 176 -7.24 17.78 -4.71
C THR A 176 -7.36 17.40 -6.18
N HIS A 177 -6.57 18.01 -7.07
CA HIS A 177 -6.58 17.74 -8.51
C HIS A 177 -5.58 16.68 -8.99
N MET A 178 -4.64 16.22 -8.14
CA MET A 178 -3.68 15.18 -8.52
C MET A 178 -4.30 13.80 -8.83
N ASP A 179 -5.61 13.60 -8.60
CA ASP A 179 -6.23 12.28 -8.63
C ASP A 179 -6.53 11.70 -10.03
N TYR A 180 -6.47 12.47 -11.12
CA TYR A 180 -7.11 12.01 -12.37
C TYR A 180 -6.22 11.80 -13.62
N ASN A 181 -5.07 12.46 -13.77
CA ASN A 181 -4.40 12.47 -15.09
C ASN A 181 -2.87 12.22 -15.13
N GLN A 182 -2.13 12.22 -14.01
CA GLN A 182 -0.65 12.26 -14.07
C GLN A 182 0.10 10.94 -13.84
N TYR A 183 -0.53 9.83 -13.46
CA TYR A 183 0.19 8.62 -13.01
C TYR A 183 0.02 7.37 -13.89
N LYS A 184 -0.13 7.54 -15.21
CA LYS A 184 -0.01 6.45 -16.19
C LYS A 184 1.43 6.06 -16.55
N GLN A 185 2.43 6.76 -16.02
CA GLN A 185 3.83 6.40 -16.24
C GLN A 185 4.22 5.23 -15.31
N PRO A 186 4.78 4.13 -15.83
CA PRO A 186 5.23 3.02 -15.01
C PRO A 186 6.33 3.49 -14.06
N ILE A 187 6.16 3.20 -12.77
CA ILE A 187 7.16 3.51 -11.75
C ILE A 187 8.35 2.57 -11.96
N ASN A 188 9.51 3.15 -12.27
CA ASN A 188 10.77 2.41 -12.34
C ASN A 188 11.26 2.17 -10.90
N ILE A 189 10.81 1.08 -10.29
CA ILE A 189 11.25 0.69 -8.95
C ILE A 189 12.61 0.00 -9.09
N ASN A 190 13.69 0.76 -8.96
CA ASN A 190 15.00 0.18 -8.61
C ASN A 190 14.99 -0.11 -7.11
N MET A 191 14.74 -1.37 -6.76
CA MET A 191 15.06 -1.96 -5.47
C MET A 191 16.15 -3.01 -5.67
#